data_AF-A0A1I5G3M5-F1
#
_entry.id   AF-A0A1I5G3M5-F1
#
_cell.length_a   1.000
_cell.length_b   1.000
_cell.length_c   1.000
_cell.angle_alpha   90.00
_cell.angle_beta   90.00
_cell.angle_gamma   90.00
#
_symmetry.space_group_name_H-M   'P 1'
#
loop_
_entity.id
_entity.type
_entity.pdbx_description
1 polymer ?
#
loop_
_entity_poly.entity_id
_entity_poly.type
_entity_poly.pdbx_seq_one_letter_code
_entity_poly.pdbx_strand_id
1 'polypeptide(L)'
;MSQRRYCVDDADQWAGWSYYGAAHRYDVHGTPEAASACARAMDQLEAAGDEARLRELALADGDRCAFVRLIEVMVDGDRIDDLRALARGGDDRAFATLMELLFRTDRVEQLRAEVGEFASARLWLAQLHLRRGEVDAGLAELAAAELDPEHGRSAHSERIAQLLRFGRLAEVRAMAEAGDRVAARRLRQFERELDRSQ
;
A
#
# COMPACT_ATOMS: atom_id res chain seq x y z
N MET A 1 14.78 -28.34 13.09
CA MET A 1 14.63 -27.35 12.00
C MET A 1 13.35 -26.60 12.26
N SER A 2 13.45 -25.46 12.93
CA SER A 2 12.31 -24.71 13.48
C SER A 2 11.70 -23.81 12.41
N GLN A 3 10.43 -24.03 12.08
CA GLN A 3 9.65 -23.15 11.23
C GLN A 3 9.53 -21.78 11.92
N ARG A 4 10.18 -20.77 11.35
CA ARG A 4 9.92 -19.38 11.71
C ARG A 4 8.47 -19.08 11.34
N ARG A 5 7.63 -18.89 12.35
CA ARG A 5 6.38 -18.15 12.21
C ARG A 5 6.77 -16.77 11.69
N TYR A 6 6.41 -16.49 10.44
CA TYR A 6 6.42 -15.13 9.92
C TYR A 6 5.51 -14.29 10.81
N CYS A 7 6.08 -13.31 11.49
CA CYS A 7 5.34 -12.24 12.10
C CYS A 7 4.53 -11.55 10.99
N VAL A 8 3.21 -11.54 11.15
CA VAL A 8 2.33 -10.62 10.43
C VAL A 8 2.58 -9.26 11.06
N ASP A 9 3.60 -8.56 10.59
CA ASP A 9 3.94 -7.20 11.03
C ASP A 9 3.20 -6.19 10.13
N ASP A 10 2.29 -5.42 10.75
CA ASP A 10 1.85 -4.07 10.39
C ASP A 10 1.46 -3.75 8.92
N ALA A 11 0.83 -4.67 8.20
CA ALA A 11 0.21 -4.40 6.89
C ALA A 11 -1.26 -3.95 6.97
N ASP A 12 -1.78 -3.68 8.18
CA ASP A 12 -3.20 -3.43 8.43
C ASP A 12 -3.66 -1.97 8.20
N GLN A 13 -2.81 -1.08 7.69
CA GLN A 13 -3.28 0.28 7.34
C GLN A 13 -4.03 0.34 5.99
N TRP A 14 -4.08 -0.76 5.23
CA TRP A 14 -4.75 -0.87 3.92
C TRP A 14 -5.77 -2.03 3.86
N ALA A 15 -6.23 -2.47 5.04
CA ALA A 15 -6.74 -3.81 5.38
C ALA A 15 -8.07 -4.29 4.74
N GLY A 16 -8.34 -3.98 3.48
CA GLY A 16 -9.45 -4.62 2.77
C GLY A 16 -9.20 -4.88 1.29
N TRP A 17 -8.49 -3.98 0.62
CA TRP A 17 -8.33 -4.04 -0.84
C TRP A 17 -6.86 -4.07 -1.23
N SER A 18 -6.50 -5.05 -2.04
CA SER A 18 -5.22 -5.13 -2.74
C SER A 18 -5.48 -5.74 -4.10
N TYR A 19 -5.27 -4.98 -5.17
CA TYR A 19 -5.49 -5.46 -6.55
C TYR A 19 -4.59 -6.64 -6.86
N TYR A 20 -3.40 -6.73 -6.26
CA TYR A 20 -2.52 -7.90 -6.41
C TYR A 20 -2.64 -8.93 -5.28
N GLY A 21 -3.43 -8.67 -4.24
CA GLY A 21 -3.64 -9.54 -3.08
C GLY A 21 -4.88 -10.41 -3.21
N ALA A 22 -5.03 -11.47 -2.40
CA ALA A 22 -6.19 -12.38 -2.53
C ALA A 22 -7.56 -11.66 -2.37
N ALA A 23 -7.62 -10.58 -1.60
CA ALA A 23 -8.87 -9.89 -1.29
C ALA A 23 -9.59 -9.28 -2.52
N HIS A 24 -8.90 -8.92 -3.61
CA HIS A 24 -9.59 -8.41 -4.82
C HIS A 24 -10.44 -9.45 -5.55
N ARG A 25 -10.17 -10.76 -5.37
CA ARG A 25 -10.88 -11.83 -6.10
C ARG A 25 -11.91 -12.59 -5.28
N TYR A 26 -11.75 -12.65 -3.95
CA TYR A 26 -12.32 -13.76 -3.19
C TYR A 26 -13.59 -13.50 -2.36
N ASP A 27 -14.23 -12.32 -2.42
CA ASP A 27 -15.42 -12.11 -1.58
C ASP A 27 -16.51 -11.21 -2.18
N VAL A 28 -16.71 -11.31 -3.50
CA VAL A 28 -17.86 -10.68 -4.16
C VAL A 28 -19.12 -11.54 -4.13
N HIS A 29 -19.00 -12.86 -3.94
CA HIS A 29 -20.13 -13.77 -4.09
C HIS A 29 -20.18 -14.87 -3.04
N GLY A 30 -21.34 -15.04 -2.41
CA GLY A 30 -21.60 -16.13 -1.47
C GLY A 30 -21.68 -17.53 -2.10
N THR A 31 -21.66 -17.65 -3.44
CA THR A 31 -21.64 -18.95 -4.14
C THR A 31 -20.76 -18.95 -5.41
N PRO A 32 -20.21 -20.11 -5.82
CA PRO A 32 -19.43 -20.24 -7.06
C PRO A 32 -20.21 -19.92 -8.35
N GLU A 33 -21.53 -20.17 -8.36
CA GLU A 33 -22.40 -19.91 -9.50
C GLU A 33 -22.55 -18.41 -9.73
N ALA A 34 -22.73 -17.63 -8.65
CA ALA A 34 -22.79 -16.18 -8.70
C ALA A 34 -21.45 -15.59 -9.18
N ALA A 35 -20.32 -16.12 -8.71
CA ALA A 35 -19.00 -15.74 -9.21
C ALA A 35 -18.84 -16.01 -10.71
N SER A 36 -19.26 -17.20 -11.16
CA SER A 36 -19.19 -17.57 -12.57
C SER A 36 -20.12 -16.71 -13.45
N ALA A 37 -21.29 -16.34 -12.93
CA ALA A 37 -22.22 -15.47 -13.64
C ALA A 37 -21.66 -14.05 -13.79
N CYS A 38 -21.09 -13.50 -12.72
CA CYS A 38 -20.43 -12.21 -12.77
C CYS A 38 -19.26 -12.19 -13.76
N ALA A 39 -18.38 -13.19 -13.70
CA ALA A 39 -17.25 -13.29 -14.62
C ALA A 39 -17.71 -13.27 -16.09
N ARG A 40 -18.71 -14.10 -16.44
CA ARG A 40 -19.26 -14.14 -17.80
C ARG A 40 -19.87 -12.80 -18.23
N ALA A 41 -20.60 -12.13 -17.35
CA ALA A 41 -21.20 -10.83 -17.67
C ALA A 41 -20.13 -9.77 -17.94
N MET A 42 -19.07 -9.75 -17.12
CA MET A 42 -17.95 -8.81 -17.28
C MET A 42 -17.15 -9.09 -18.55
N ASP A 43 -16.88 -10.37 -18.86
CA ASP A 43 -16.19 -10.77 -20.09
C ASP A 43 -17.00 -10.38 -21.35
N GLN A 44 -18.34 -10.45 -21.29
CA GLN A 44 -19.20 -10.02 -22.39
C GLN A 44 -19.16 -8.50 -22.60
N LEU A 45 -19.18 -7.70 -21.52
CA LEU A 45 -19.07 -6.25 -21.61
C LEU A 45 -17.71 -5.82 -22.18
N GLU A 46 -16.64 -6.46 -21.73
CA GLU A 46 -15.29 -6.19 -22.25
C GLU A 46 -15.16 -6.59 -23.73
N ALA A 47 -15.63 -7.78 -24.10
CA ALA A 47 -15.60 -8.24 -25.50
C ALA A 47 -16.44 -7.33 -26.43
N ALA A 48 -17.49 -6.72 -25.91
CA ALA A 48 -18.30 -5.74 -26.63
C ALA A 48 -17.66 -4.33 -26.66
N GLY A 49 -16.59 -4.09 -25.90
CA GLY A 49 -15.98 -2.77 -25.75
C GLY A 49 -16.86 -1.76 -25.00
N ASP A 50 -17.85 -2.23 -24.24
CA ASP A 50 -18.83 -1.37 -23.56
C ASP A 50 -18.34 -0.90 -22.18
N GLU A 51 -17.23 -0.16 -22.20
CA GLU A 51 -16.63 0.40 -20.98
C GLU A 51 -17.54 1.46 -20.32
N ALA A 52 -18.43 2.09 -21.10
CA ALA A 52 -19.40 3.05 -20.57
C ALA A 52 -20.40 2.34 -19.64
N ARG A 53 -20.96 1.21 -20.07
CA ARG A 53 -21.83 0.39 -19.23
C ARG A 53 -21.07 -0.19 -18.04
N LEU A 54 -19.81 -0.58 -18.22
CA LEU A 54 -18.98 -1.06 -17.12
C LEU A 54 -18.79 0.02 -16.04
N ARG A 55 -18.52 1.26 -16.43
CA ARG A 55 -18.43 2.40 -15.50
C ARG A 55 -19.74 2.68 -14.78
N GLU A 56 -20.86 2.65 -15.51
CA GLU A 56 -22.19 2.88 -14.92
C GLU A 56 -22.48 1.83 -13.84
N LEU A 57 -22.29 0.54 -14.17
CA LEU A 57 -22.47 -0.54 -13.21
C LEU A 57 -21.54 -0.40 -11.99
N ALA A 58 -20.25 -0.12 -12.23
CA ALA A 58 -19.25 -0.04 -11.18
C ALA A 58 -19.47 1.12 -10.20
N LEU A 59 -19.79 2.30 -10.75
CA LEU A 59 -19.72 3.57 -10.00
C LEU A 59 -21.10 4.08 -9.59
N ALA A 60 -22.13 3.90 -10.42
CA ALA A 60 -23.48 4.33 -10.11
C ALA A 60 -24.26 3.23 -9.39
N ASP A 61 -24.22 2.00 -9.91
CA ASP A 61 -24.97 0.88 -9.34
C ASP A 61 -24.19 0.18 -8.20
N GLY A 62 -22.90 0.50 -8.04
CA GLY A 62 -22.04 -0.08 -7.01
C GLY A 62 -21.75 -1.57 -7.22
N ASP A 63 -21.89 -2.06 -8.46
CA ASP A 63 -21.61 -3.44 -8.81
C ASP A 63 -20.13 -3.73 -8.63
N ARG A 64 -19.83 -4.62 -7.68
CA ARG A 64 -18.44 -4.96 -7.32
C ARG A 64 -17.72 -5.73 -8.43
N CYS A 65 -18.43 -6.54 -9.22
CA CYS A 65 -17.83 -7.25 -10.36
C CYS A 65 -17.41 -6.28 -11.45
N ALA A 66 -18.30 -5.33 -11.74
CA ALA A 66 -18.01 -4.25 -12.68
C ALA A 66 -16.86 -3.38 -12.19
N PHE A 67 -16.80 -3.08 -10.90
CA PHE A 67 -15.68 -2.34 -10.33
C PHE A 67 -14.35 -3.09 -10.46
N VAL A 68 -14.30 -4.38 -10.10
CA VAL A 68 -13.10 -5.21 -10.26
C VAL A 68 -12.65 -5.22 -11.72
N ARG A 69 -13.56 -5.50 -12.66
CA ARG A 69 -13.22 -5.52 -14.10
C ARG A 69 -12.80 -4.14 -14.62
N LEU A 70 -13.43 -3.07 -14.15
CA LEU A 70 -13.04 -1.71 -14.53
C LEU A 70 -11.60 -1.39 -14.09
N ILE A 71 -11.23 -1.80 -12.87
CA ILE A 71 -9.87 -1.66 -12.38
C ILE A 71 -8.90 -2.54 -13.17
N GLU A 72 -9.26 -3.78 -13.50
CA GLU A 72 -8.45 -4.66 -14.36
C GLU A 72 -8.15 -3.99 -15.72
N VAL A 73 -9.17 -3.48 -16.40
CA VAL A 73 -9.02 -2.74 -17.67
C VAL A 73 -8.08 -1.54 -17.52
N MET A 74 -8.19 -0.80 -16.41
CA MET A 74 -7.30 0.34 -16.16
C MET A 74 -5.86 -0.08 -15.90
N VAL A 75 -5.63 -1.15 -15.14
CA VAL A 75 -4.28 -1.65 -14.83
C VAL A 75 -3.63 -2.25 -16.08
N ASP A 76 -4.34 -3.11 -16.81
CA ASP A 76 -3.83 -3.76 -18.01
C ASP A 76 -3.56 -2.76 -19.14
N GLY A 77 -4.36 -1.69 -19.21
CA GLY A 77 -4.16 -0.58 -20.12
C GLY A 77 -3.16 0.49 -19.66
N ASP A 78 -2.53 0.33 -18.48
CA ASP A 78 -1.66 1.33 -17.85
C ASP A 78 -2.29 2.74 -17.73
N ARG A 79 -3.60 2.79 -17.49
CA ARG A 79 -4.43 4.00 -17.44
C ARG A 79 -4.35 4.66 -16.07
N ILE A 80 -3.16 5.14 -15.74
CA ILE A 80 -2.85 5.82 -14.47
C ILE A 80 -3.77 7.02 -14.23
N ASP A 81 -4.07 7.81 -15.26
CA ASP A 81 -4.90 9.02 -15.12
C ASP A 81 -6.34 8.68 -14.72
N ASP A 82 -6.88 7.56 -15.20
CA ASP A 82 -8.20 7.07 -14.82
C ASP A 82 -8.23 6.61 -13.35
N LEU A 83 -7.23 5.84 -12.91
CA LEU A 83 -7.09 5.43 -11.51
C LEU A 83 -6.94 6.65 -10.59
N ARG A 84 -6.15 7.64 -11.01
CA ARG A 84 -5.98 8.90 -10.28
C ARG A 84 -7.28 9.69 -10.20
N ALA A 85 -8.06 9.74 -11.28
CA ALA A 85 -9.34 10.42 -11.28
C ALA A 85 -10.33 9.79 -10.29
N LEU A 86 -10.40 8.46 -10.25
CA LEU A 86 -11.23 7.73 -9.26
C LEU A 86 -10.75 7.97 -7.82
N ALA A 87 -9.43 7.91 -7.58
CA ALA A 87 -8.83 8.17 -6.27
C ALA A 87 -9.13 9.60 -5.78
N ARG A 88 -9.03 10.62 -6.65
CA ARG A 88 -9.43 12.00 -6.35
C ARG A 88 -10.93 12.12 -6.05
N GLY A 89 -11.74 11.25 -6.64
CA GLY A 89 -13.17 11.10 -6.32
C GLY A 89 -13.45 10.44 -4.97
N GLY A 90 -12.41 10.04 -4.23
CA GLY A 90 -12.52 9.39 -2.92
C GLY A 90 -12.60 7.87 -2.98
N ASP A 91 -12.31 7.23 -4.11
CA ASP A 91 -12.26 5.76 -4.17
C ASP A 91 -10.90 5.24 -3.66
N ASP A 92 -10.87 4.83 -2.38
CA ASP A 92 -9.68 4.30 -1.72
C ASP A 92 -9.11 3.04 -2.39
N ARG A 93 -9.96 2.26 -3.07
CA ARG A 93 -9.52 1.04 -3.78
C ARG A 93 -8.78 1.42 -5.05
N ALA A 94 -9.24 2.45 -5.77
CA ALA A 94 -8.53 3.00 -6.91
C ALA A 94 -7.20 3.64 -6.48
N PHE A 95 -7.18 4.38 -5.36
CA PHE A 95 -5.94 4.91 -4.77
C PHE A 95 -4.94 3.78 -4.46
N ALA A 96 -5.37 2.76 -3.70
CA ALA A 96 -4.51 1.63 -3.36
C ALA A 96 -3.99 0.92 -4.61
N THR A 97 -4.85 0.70 -5.61
CA THR A 97 -4.45 0.08 -6.88
C THR A 97 -3.42 0.90 -7.63
N LEU A 98 -3.60 2.23 -7.70
CA LEU A 98 -2.62 3.13 -8.32
C LEU A 98 -1.26 3.01 -7.62
N MET A 99 -1.22 3.11 -6.29
CA MET A 99 0.02 3.00 -5.53
C MET A 99 0.69 1.63 -5.74
N GLU A 100 -0.08 0.54 -5.70
CA GLU A 100 0.43 -0.81 -5.95
C GLU A 100 1.01 -0.97 -7.35
N LEU A 101 0.32 -0.46 -8.38
CA LEU A 101 0.80 -0.50 -9.76
C LEU A 101 2.16 0.20 -9.88
N LEU A 102 2.25 1.45 -9.41
CA LEU A 102 3.48 2.25 -9.47
C LEU A 102 4.62 1.60 -8.69
N PHE A 103 4.32 1.08 -7.50
CA PHE A 103 5.30 0.44 -6.61
C PHE A 103 5.83 -0.89 -7.17
N ARG A 104 4.97 -1.74 -7.75
CA ARG A 104 5.37 -3.03 -8.31
C ARG A 104 6.10 -2.89 -9.64
N THR A 105 5.81 -1.84 -10.40
CA THR A 105 6.46 -1.55 -11.67
C THR A 105 7.65 -0.59 -11.53
N ASP A 106 8.09 -0.30 -10.28
CA ASP A 106 9.28 0.49 -9.95
C ASP A 106 9.27 1.92 -10.54
N ARG A 107 8.10 2.55 -10.61
CA ARG A 107 7.90 3.87 -11.23
C ARG A 107 8.07 5.01 -10.22
N VAL A 108 9.30 5.18 -9.73
CA VAL A 108 9.65 6.16 -8.68
C VAL A 108 9.19 7.58 -8.99
N GLU A 109 9.42 8.08 -10.21
CA GLU A 109 9.07 9.46 -10.55
C GLU A 109 7.56 9.70 -10.60
N GLN A 110 6.78 8.70 -11.04
CA GLN A 110 5.33 8.79 -10.99
C GLN A 110 4.84 8.73 -9.56
N LEU A 111 5.36 7.82 -8.74
CA LEU A 111 5.00 7.73 -7.32
C LEU A 111 5.37 9.01 -6.55
N ARG A 112 6.47 9.67 -6.92
CA ARG A 112 6.85 11.00 -6.41
C ARG A 112 5.84 12.07 -6.81
N ALA A 113 5.34 12.05 -8.04
CA ALA A 113 4.28 12.98 -8.45
C ALA A 113 3.01 12.78 -7.62
N GLU A 114 2.65 11.53 -7.30
CA GLU A 114 1.47 11.25 -6.46
C GLU A 114 1.58 11.80 -5.04
N VAL A 115 2.79 12.01 -4.50
CA VAL A 115 2.96 12.65 -3.17
C VAL A 115 2.41 14.08 -3.14
N GLY A 116 2.42 14.79 -4.27
CA GLY A 116 1.81 16.12 -4.39
C GLY A 116 0.29 16.09 -4.39
N GLU A 117 -0.31 14.96 -4.74
CA GLU A 117 -1.76 14.76 -4.86
C GLU A 117 -2.34 14.10 -3.60
N PHE A 118 -1.63 13.12 -3.06
CA PHE A 118 -2.03 12.30 -1.93
C PHE A 118 -0.86 12.21 -0.94
N ALA A 119 -1.01 12.82 0.23
CA ALA A 119 0.03 12.81 1.26
C ALA A 119 0.44 11.37 1.66
N SER A 120 -0.53 10.45 1.67
CA SER A 120 -0.33 9.03 1.99
C SER A 120 0.51 8.26 0.95
N ALA A 121 0.63 8.75 -0.29
CA ALA A 121 1.53 8.18 -1.30
C ALA A 121 3.01 8.21 -0.87
N ARG A 122 3.36 9.11 0.06
CA ARG A 122 4.72 9.23 0.60
C ARG A 122 5.20 7.95 1.28
N LEU A 123 4.31 7.22 1.93
CA LEU A 123 4.65 5.94 2.57
C LEU A 123 5.04 4.89 1.53
N TRP A 124 4.34 4.86 0.39
CA TRP A 124 4.65 3.97 -0.72
C TRP A 124 5.99 4.34 -1.37
N LEU A 125 6.27 5.64 -1.53
CA LEU A 125 7.55 6.12 -2.06
C LEU A 125 8.71 5.75 -1.14
N ALA A 126 8.55 5.95 0.17
CA ALA A 126 9.52 5.52 1.16
C ALA A 126 9.82 4.02 1.03
N GLN A 127 8.77 3.19 0.98
CA GLN A 127 8.93 1.74 0.86
C GLN A 127 9.65 1.35 -0.44
N LEU A 128 9.40 2.06 -1.55
CA LEU A 128 10.04 1.78 -2.83
C LEU A 128 11.55 2.05 -2.75
N HIS A 129 11.94 3.20 -2.21
CA HIS A 129 13.33 3.54 -1.97
C HIS A 129 14.02 2.49 -1.08
N LEU A 130 13.39 2.08 0.02
CA LEU A 130 13.94 1.06 0.92
C LEU A 130 14.09 -0.30 0.23
N ARG A 131 13.12 -0.71 -0.60
CA ARG A 131 13.20 -1.93 -1.41
C ARG A 131 14.39 -1.89 -2.38
N ARG A 132 14.64 -0.73 -2.99
CA ARG A 132 15.76 -0.51 -3.91
C ARG A 132 17.12 -0.40 -3.20
N GLY A 133 17.14 -0.40 -1.87
CA GLY A 133 18.35 -0.20 -1.07
C GLY A 133 18.77 1.26 -0.95
N GLU A 134 17.93 2.20 -1.39
CA GLU A 134 18.13 3.65 -1.28
C GLU A 134 17.71 4.12 0.12
N VAL A 135 18.44 3.61 1.13
CA VAL A 135 18.05 3.71 2.56
C VAL A 135 17.84 5.16 3.01
N ASP A 136 18.76 6.07 2.65
CA ASP A 136 18.66 7.48 3.03
C ASP A 136 17.42 8.16 2.43
N ALA A 137 17.11 7.88 1.16
CA ALA A 137 15.93 8.42 0.52
C ALA A 137 14.65 7.90 1.18
N GLY A 138 14.58 6.59 1.45
CA GLY A 138 13.44 5.99 2.13
C GLY A 138 13.21 6.55 3.53
N LEU A 139 14.28 6.74 4.31
CA LEU A 139 14.19 7.33 5.65
C LEU A 139 13.81 8.82 5.60
N ALA A 140 14.26 9.56 4.59
CA ALA A 140 13.87 10.96 4.40
C ALA A 140 12.37 11.08 4.09
N GLU A 141 11.83 10.20 3.25
CA GLU A 141 10.39 10.17 2.96
C GLU A 141 9.56 9.80 4.20
N LEU A 142 10.01 8.82 5.00
CA LEU A 142 9.34 8.50 6.27
C LEU A 142 9.37 9.68 7.24
N ALA A 143 10.51 10.37 7.36
CA ALA A 143 10.62 11.55 8.22
C ALA A 143 9.68 12.67 7.77
N ALA A 144 9.56 12.91 6.46
CA ALA A 144 8.61 13.87 5.93
C ALA A 144 7.14 13.45 6.15
N ALA A 145 6.84 12.14 6.10
CA ALA A 145 5.51 11.61 6.40
C ALA A 145 5.11 11.76 7.89
N GLU A 146 6.07 11.93 8.82
CA GLU A 146 5.76 12.18 10.24
C GLU A 146 4.95 13.47 10.46
N LEU A 147 4.98 14.41 9.51
CA LEU A 147 4.23 15.66 9.56
C LEU A 147 2.75 15.50 9.20
N ASP A 148 2.37 14.36 8.61
CA ASP A 148 0.99 14.10 8.22
C ASP A 148 0.11 13.82 9.46
N PRO A 149 -1.04 14.50 9.63
CA PRO A 149 -1.90 14.32 10.80
C PRO A 149 -2.47 12.90 10.95
N GLU A 150 -2.71 12.22 9.82
CA GLU A 150 -3.35 10.91 9.79
C GLU A 150 -2.32 9.79 9.93
N HIS A 151 -1.21 9.89 9.21
CA HIS A 151 -0.20 8.84 9.09
C HIS A 151 1.10 9.12 9.85
N GLY A 152 1.26 10.27 10.49
CA GLY A 152 2.54 10.66 11.08
C GLY A 152 3.02 9.70 12.17
N ARG A 153 2.10 9.14 12.96
CA ARG A 153 2.45 8.14 14.00
C ARG A 153 2.92 6.82 13.40
N SER A 154 2.29 6.34 12.34
CA SER A 154 2.70 5.09 11.68
C SER A 154 4.01 5.29 10.94
N ALA A 155 4.16 6.40 10.22
CA ALA A 155 5.41 6.82 9.57
C ALA A 155 6.58 6.85 10.55
N HIS A 156 6.38 7.46 11.72
CA HIS A 156 7.40 7.56 12.75
C HIS A 156 7.82 6.20 13.33
N SER A 157 6.82 5.37 13.65
CA SER A 157 7.04 3.99 14.11
C SER A 157 7.81 3.17 13.08
N GLU A 158 7.46 3.31 11.79
CA GLU A 158 8.13 2.64 10.68
C GLU A 158 9.56 3.17 10.49
N ARG A 159 9.79 4.48 10.59
CA ARG A 159 11.13 5.06 10.51
C ARG A 159 12.07 4.48 11.55
N ILE A 160 11.62 4.38 12.81
CA ILE A 160 12.41 3.76 13.88
C ILE A 160 12.70 2.29 13.55
N ALA A 161 11.71 1.55 13.04
CA ALA A 161 11.90 0.15 12.65
C ALA A 161 12.98 0.00 11.58
N GLN A 162 12.94 0.83 10.55
CA GLN A 162 13.90 0.80 9.45
C GLN A 162 15.29 1.26 9.90
N LEU A 163 15.40 2.29 10.74
CA LEU A 163 16.67 2.70 11.34
C LEU A 163 17.35 1.54 12.08
N LEU A 164 16.59 0.80 12.91
CA LEU A 164 17.12 -0.38 13.60
C LEU A 164 17.53 -1.48 12.62
N ARG A 165 16.67 -1.78 11.63
CA ARG A 165 16.93 -2.80 10.61
C ARG A 165 18.21 -2.54 9.82
N PHE A 166 18.48 -1.29 9.48
CA PHE A 166 19.69 -0.88 8.75
C PHE A 166 20.87 -0.52 9.67
N GLY A 167 20.79 -0.83 10.97
CA GLY A 167 21.90 -0.66 11.91
C GLY A 167 22.20 0.80 12.31
N ARG A 168 21.29 1.74 12.04
CA ARG A 168 21.41 3.16 12.36
C ARG A 168 21.04 3.44 13.82
N LEU A 169 21.67 2.70 14.74
CA LEU A 169 21.36 2.72 16.17
C LEU A 169 21.63 4.07 16.83
N ALA A 170 22.65 4.80 16.36
CA ALA A 170 22.99 6.12 16.88
C ALA A 170 21.82 7.11 16.74
N GLU A 171 21.08 7.05 15.65
CA GLU A 171 19.92 7.92 15.43
C GLU A 171 18.75 7.55 16.33
N VAL A 172 18.47 6.26 16.51
CA VAL A 172 17.41 5.80 17.43
C VAL A 172 17.76 6.15 18.88
N ARG A 173 19.04 6.07 19.26
CA ARG A 173 19.54 6.54 20.57
C ARG A 173 19.35 8.03 20.75
N ALA A 174 19.74 8.84 19.77
CA ALA A 174 19.55 10.29 19.81
C ALA A 174 18.07 10.66 19.96
N MET A 175 17.16 9.98 19.26
CA MET A 175 15.71 10.17 19.43
C MET A 175 15.25 9.83 20.85
N ALA A 176 15.67 8.67 21.38
CA ALA A 176 15.32 8.25 22.73
C ALA A 176 15.82 9.22 23.81
N GLU A 177 17.05 9.72 23.66
CA GLU A 177 17.67 10.73 24.53
C GLU A 177 16.94 12.08 24.45
N ALA A 178 16.42 12.45 23.28
CA ALA A 178 15.56 13.61 23.08
C ALA A 178 14.14 13.44 23.67
N GLY A 179 13.83 12.28 24.26
CA GLY A 179 12.56 12.03 24.94
C GLY A 179 11.53 11.25 24.12
N ASP A 180 11.89 10.76 22.93
CA ASP A 180 11.02 9.91 22.14
C ASP A 180 10.81 8.55 22.82
N ARG A 181 9.60 8.36 23.34
CA ARG A 181 9.21 7.16 24.08
C ARG A 181 9.11 5.93 23.18
N VAL A 182 8.78 6.10 21.89
CA VAL A 182 8.67 4.98 20.93
C VAL A 182 10.07 4.49 20.57
N ALA A 183 10.99 5.41 20.27
CA ALA A 183 12.40 5.09 20.03
C ALA A 183 13.02 4.40 21.25
N ALA A 184 12.85 4.96 22.45
CA ALA A 184 13.37 4.38 23.67
C ALA A 184 12.84 2.96 23.93
N ARG A 185 11.56 2.70 23.64
CA ARG A 185 10.96 1.38 23.78
C ARG A 185 11.51 0.37 22.77
N ARG A 186 11.54 0.74 21.47
CA ARG A 186 12.03 -0.14 20.40
C ARG A 186 13.53 -0.43 20.55
N LEU A 187 14.33 0.56 20.94
CA LEU A 187 15.76 0.37 21.22
C LEU A 187 16.01 -0.67 22.31
N ARG A 188 15.32 -0.55 23.46
CA ARG A 188 15.44 -1.54 24.55
C ARG A 188 15.01 -2.94 24.13
N GLN A 189 14.02 -3.05 23.23
CA GLN A 189 13.61 -4.34 22.70
C GLN A 189 14.70 -4.93 21.81
N PHE A 190 15.24 -4.13 20.89
CA PHE A 190 16.29 -4.54 19.97
C PHE A 190 17.57 -4.96 20.70
N GLU A 191 18.02 -4.21 21.71
CA GLU A 191 19.20 -4.55 22.52
C GLU A 191 19.03 -5.89 23.27
N ARG A 192 17.84 -6.15 23.83
CA ARG A 192 17.54 -7.46 24.45
C ARG A 192 17.55 -8.63 23.47
N GLU A 193 17.14 -8.40 22.22
CA GLU A 193 17.13 -9.42 21.18
C GLU A 193 18.56 -9.74 20.72
N LEU A 194 19.43 -8.73 20.62
CA LEU A 194 20.86 -8.91 20.33
C LEU A 194 21.56 -9.73 21.42
N ASP A 195 21.32 -9.40 22.70
CA ASP A 195 21.94 -10.11 23.84
C ASP A 195 21.53 -11.59 23.92
N ARG A 196 20.34 -11.94 23.41
CA ARG A 196 19.85 -13.34 23.36
C ARG A 196 20.39 -14.14 22.18
N SER A 197 20.99 -13.47 21.20
CA SER A 197 21.50 -14.06 19.97
C SER A 197 23.01 -14.34 19.99
N GLN A 198 23.69 -13.91 21.06
CA GLN A 198 25.11 -14.17 21.36
C GLN A 198 25.24 -15.33 22.35
#